data_AF-A0A820K3S7-F1
#
_entry.id   AF-A0A820K3S7-F1
#
_cell.length_a   1.000
_cell.length_b   1.000
_cell.length_c   1.000
_cell.angle_alpha   90.00
_cell.angle_beta   90.00
_cell.angle_gamma   90.00
#
_symmetry.space_group_name_H-M   'P 1'
#
loop_
_entity.id
_entity.type
_entity.pdbx_description
1 polymer ?
#
loop_
_entity_poly.entity_id
_entity_poly.type
_entity_poly.pdbx_seq_one_letter_code
_entity_poly.pdbx_strand_id
1 'polypeptide(L)'
;MKIVADKFLNVISSVFHSFGEFIRKLPQFSALQTDTKIELIQRHFRTVGEFGGIFVLREAKIYSSPIYKNFFNIHYGSEIHEQFLRIADQQELDGTIIKLFIAAIIFSTCTDVVQPTNSYRNNNEIYLSSNIKHLMNIQDIYVEIIFKYMLYRYGTRDAILRFAAVIKNFLDQSLFVINAGEPYQ
;
A
#
# COMPACT_ATOMS: atom_id res chain seq x y z
N MET A 1 15.10 -2.81 -25.79
CA MET A 1 13.85 -3.04 -25.02
C MET A 1 14.06 -4.02 -23.86
N LYS A 2 14.63 -5.21 -24.08
CA LYS A 2 14.88 -6.24 -23.05
C LYS A 2 15.65 -5.75 -21.80
N ILE A 3 16.81 -5.09 -22.00
CA ILE A 3 17.65 -4.56 -20.89
C ILE A 3 16.91 -3.54 -20.00
N VAL A 4 15.98 -2.78 -20.58
CA VAL A 4 15.20 -1.76 -19.85
C VAL A 4 14.09 -2.42 -19.03
N ALA A 5 13.44 -3.44 -19.59
CA ALA A 5 12.46 -4.25 -18.88
C ALA A 5 13.11 -4.99 -17.69
N ASP A 6 14.29 -5.58 -17.89
CA ASP A 6 15.02 -6.29 -16.83
C ASP A 6 15.37 -5.36 -15.66
N LYS A 7 15.82 -4.13 -15.95
CA LYS A 7 16.09 -3.11 -14.93
C LYS A 7 14.83 -2.69 -14.18
N PHE A 8 13.72 -2.51 -14.87
CA PHE A 8 12.44 -2.14 -14.25
C PHE A 8 11.90 -3.26 -13.34
N LEU A 9 11.95 -4.51 -13.80
CA LEU A 9 11.57 -5.68 -12.99
C LEU A 9 12.46 -5.85 -11.76
N ASN A 10 13.76 -5.57 -11.87
CA ASN A 10 14.68 -5.60 -10.72
C ASN A 10 14.31 -4.53 -9.67
N VAL A 11 13.91 -3.33 -10.10
CA VAL A 11 13.43 -2.28 -9.18
C VAL A 11 12.16 -2.75 -8.48
N ILE A 12 11.17 -3.25 -9.22
CA ILE A 12 9.94 -3.78 -8.65
C ILE A 12 10.24 -4.89 -7.63
N SER A 13 11.08 -5.85 -8.00
CA SER A 13 11.49 -6.95 -7.12
C SER A 13 12.17 -6.45 -5.84
N SER A 14 13.07 -5.47 -5.96
CA SER A 14 13.74 -4.85 -4.82
C SER A 14 12.75 -4.13 -3.88
N VAL A 15 11.75 -3.45 -4.43
CA VAL A 15 10.69 -2.78 -3.65
C VAL A 15 9.86 -3.80 -2.88
N PHE A 16 9.36 -4.84 -3.56
CA PHE A 16 8.59 -5.90 -2.91
C PHE A 16 9.41 -6.65 -1.85
N HIS A 17 10.68 -6.92 -2.12
CA HIS A 17 11.58 -7.52 -1.14
C HIS A 17 11.74 -6.63 0.10
N SER A 18 11.93 -5.32 -0.10
CA SER A 18 12.06 -4.34 0.99
C SER A 18 10.80 -4.25 1.85
N PHE A 19 9.61 -4.27 1.24
CA PHE A 19 8.35 -4.33 1.99
C PHE A 19 8.20 -5.63 2.77
N GLY A 20 8.55 -6.77 2.18
CA GLY A 20 8.55 -8.05 2.87
C GLY A 20 9.46 -8.05 4.10
N GLU A 21 10.68 -7.54 3.96
CA GLU A 21 11.63 -7.40 5.08
C GLU A 21 11.15 -6.42 6.16
N PHE A 22 10.54 -5.30 5.75
CA PHE A 22 9.94 -4.35 6.69
C PHE A 22 8.83 -5.02 7.52
N ILE A 23 7.88 -5.71 6.87
CA ILE A 23 6.76 -6.38 7.54
C ILE A 23 7.27 -7.45 8.52
N ARG A 24 8.26 -8.26 8.11
CA ARG A 24 8.85 -9.31 8.97
C ARG A 24 9.49 -8.76 10.24
N LYS A 25 9.99 -7.52 10.20
CA LYS A 25 10.63 -6.84 11.34
C LYS A 25 9.64 -6.16 12.28
N LEU A 26 8.35 -6.10 11.95
CA LEU A 26 7.34 -5.58 12.85
C LEU A 26 7.18 -6.52 14.06
N PRO A 27 7.34 -6.04 15.31
CA PRO A 27 7.26 -6.90 16.49
C PRO A 27 5.95 -7.68 16.58
N GLN A 28 4.83 -7.01 16.31
CA GLN A 28 3.50 -7.61 16.34
C GLN A 28 3.33 -8.65 15.23
N PHE A 29 3.91 -8.43 14.05
CA PHE A 29 3.88 -9.43 12.98
C PHE A 29 4.69 -10.67 13.37
N SER A 30 5.89 -10.47 13.95
CA SER A 30 6.76 -11.57 14.38
C SER A 30 6.12 -12.46 15.45
N ALA A 31 5.23 -11.91 16.29
CA ALA A 31 4.54 -12.61 17.36
C ALA A 31 3.33 -13.45 16.88
N LEU A 32 2.83 -13.23 15.66
CA LEU A 32 1.69 -13.98 15.13
C LEU A 32 2.04 -15.44 14.81
N GLN A 33 1.02 -16.29 14.80
CA GLN A 33 1.13 -17.66 14.30
C GLN A 33 1.47 -17.67 12.80
N THR A 34 2.18 -18.71 12.35
CA THR A 34 2.64 -18.84 10.96
C THR A 34 1.49 -18.75 9.96
N ASP A 35 0.37 -19.40 10.24
CA ASP A 35 -0.79 -19.39 9.33
C ASP A 35 -1.39 -17.98 9.20
N THR A 36 -1.53 -17.25 10.32
CA THR A 36 -1.98 -15.85 10.31
C THR A 36 -1.00 -14.95 9.55
N LYS A 37 0.31 -15.16 9.70
CA LYS A 37 1.33 -14.39 8.94
C LYS A 37 1.17 -14.61 7.43
N ILE A 38 1.01 -15.86 7.01
CA ILE A 38 0.84 -16.22 5.60
C ILE A 38 -0.43 -15.57 5.06
N GLU A 39 -1.54 -15.67 5.79
CA GLU A 39 -2.82 -15.11 5.40
C GLU A 39 -2.77 -13.59 5.24
N LEU A 40 -2.21 -12.86 6.23
CA LEU A 40 -2.04 -11.40 6.14
C LEU A 40 -1.19 -10.97 4.94
N ILE A 41 -0.10 -11.69 4.68
CA ILE A 41 0.74 -11.41 3.51
C ILE A 41 -0.05 -11.65 2.22
N GLN A 42 -0.72 -12.80 2.09
CA GLN A 42 -1.50 -13.11 0.88
C GLN A 42 -2.60 -12.05 0.64
N ARG A 43 -3.24 -11.58 1.70
CA ARG A 43 -4.37 -10.64 1.63
C ARG A 43 -3.94 -9.19 1.35
N HIS A 44 -2.84 -8.73 1.94
CA HIS A 44 -2.51 -7.30 1.93
C HIS A 44 -1.21 -6.97 1.20
N PHE A 45 -0.38 -7.94 0.81
CA PHE A 45 0.91 -7.65 0.19
C PHE A 45 0.78 -6.89 -1.13
N ARG A 46 -0.27 -7.18 -1.90
CA ARG A 46 -0.62 -6.39 -3.10
C ARG A 46 -0.94 -4.95 -2.72
N THR A 47 -1.89 -4.74 -1.82
CA THR A 47 -2.31 -3.41 -1.35
C THR A 47 -1.15 -2.58 -0.79
N VAL A 48 -0.29 -3.20 0.02
CA VAL A 48 0.93 -2.58 0.55
C VAL A 48 1.92 -2.24 -0.56
N GLY A 49 2.12 -3.16 -1.51
CA GLY A 49 3.00 -2.95 -2.66
C GLY A 49 2.51 -1.84 -3.58
N GLU A 50 1.20 -1.73 -3.80
CA GLU A 50 0.58 -0.66 -4.60
C GLU A 50 0.73 0.69 -3.90
N PHE A 51 0.31 0.79 -2.63
CA PHE A 51 0.39 2.05 -1.87
C PHE A 51 1.83 2.52 -1.65
N GLY A 52 2.68 1.61 -1.18
CA GLY A 52 4.09 1.90 -0.92
C GLY A 52 4.90 2.03 -2.21
N GLY A 53 4.53 1.32 -3.27
CA GLY A 53 5.18 1.41 -4.57
C GLY A 53 5.06 2.82 -5.14
N ILE A 54 3.92 3.48 -4.99
CA ILE A 54 3.74 4.86 -5.44
C ILE A 54 4.72 5.80 -4.72
N PHE A 55 4.87 5.62 -3.41
CA PHE A 55 5.82 6.41 -2.62
C PHE A 55 7.26 6.21 -3.12
N VAL A 56 7.68 4.95 -3.33
CA VAL A 56 9.05 4.66 -3.78
C VAL A 56 9.31 5.21 -5.18
N LEU A 57 8.38 5.03 -6.11
CA LEU A 57 8.52 5.52 -7.48
C LEU A 57 8.60 7.06 -7.50
N ARG A 58 7.86 7.75 -6.63
CA ARG A 58 7.92 9.20 -6.45
C ARG A 58 9.28 9.64 -5.93
N GLU A 59 9.73 9.07 -4.81
CA GLU A 59 11.01 9.42 -4.18
C GLU A 59 12.20 9.15 -5.10
N ALA A 60 12.14 8.05 -5.88
CA ALA A 60 13.13 7.72 -6.88
C ALA A 60 13.02 8.55 -8.18
N LYS A 61 12.03 9.46 -8.27
CA LYS A 61 11.74 10.28 -9.47
C LYS A 61 11.55 9.45 -10.74
N ILE A 62 11.02 8.24 -10.61
CA ILE A 62 10.82 7.31 -11.73
C ILE A 62 9.74 7.83 -12.67
N TYR A 63 8.72 8.52 -12.16
CA TYR A 63 7.63 9.10 -12.95
C TYR A 63 8.08 10.14 -13.97
N SER A 64 9.11 10.91 -13.63
CA SER A 64 9.73 11.88 -14.54
C SER A 64 10.58 11.23 -15.64
N SER A 65 10.81 9.92 -15.59
CA SER A 65 11.57 9.22 -16.61
C SER A 65 10.74 9.08 -17.89
N PRO A 66 11.25 9.50 -19.07
CA PRO A 66 10.57 9.29 -20.35
C PRO A 66 10.31 7.80 -20.63
N ILE A 67 11.18 6.92 -20.13
CA ILE A 67 11.03 5.47 -20.26
C ILE A 67 9.79 4.99 -19.51
N TYR A 68 9.61 5.45 -18.27
CA TYR A 68 8.45 5.09 -17.46
C TYR A 68 7.17 5.62 -18.10
N LYS A 69 7.17 6.89 -18.51
CA LYS A 69 6.03 7.51 -19.22
C LYS A 69 5.63 6.73 -20.46
N ASN A 70 6.59 6.39 -21.31
CA ASN A 70 6.31 5.63 -22.54
C ASN A 70 5.78 4.24 -22.22
N PHE A 71 6.40 3.52 -21.27
CA PHE A 71 5.95 2.21 -20.85
C PHE A 71 4.51 2.26 -20.30
N PHE A 72 4.24 3.17 -19.37
CA PHE A 72 2.92 3.32 -18.75
C PHE A 72 1.85 3.68 -19.79
N ASN A 73 2.13 4.64 -20.66
CA ASN A 73 1.20 5.05 -21.72
C ASN A 73 0.90 3.91 -22.71
N ILE A 74 1.88 3.05 -23.03
CA ILE A 74 1.67 1.90 -23.92
C ILE A 74 0.72 0.87 -23.29
N HIS A 75 0.82 0.66 -21.97
CA HIS A 75 0.07 -0.39 -21.28
C HIS A 75 -1.28 0.06 -20.75
N TYR A 76 -1.40 1.31 -20.32
CA TYR A 76 -2.58 1.84 -19.61
C TYR A 76 -3.19 3.08 -20.30
N GLY A 77 -2.53 3.65 -21.30
CA GLY A 77 -2.98 4.90 -21.92
C GLY A 77 -2.55 6.16 -21.15
N SER A 78 -2.60 7.31 -21.84
CA SER A 78 -2.15 8.59 -21.29
C SER A 78 -3.09 9.15 -20.22
N GLU A 79 -4.40 8.89 -20.31
CA GLU A 79 -5.39 9.37 -19.34
C GLU A 79 -5.18 8.73 -17.97
N ILE A 80 -5.03 7.40 -17.92
CA ILE A 80 -4.72 6.67 -16.68
C ILE A 80 -3.38 7.14 -16.11
N HIS A 81 -2.39 7.39 -16.96
CA HIS A 81 -1.11 7.92 -16.51
C HIS A 81 -1.24 9.30 -15.85
N GLU A 82 -1.99 10.23 -16.44
CA GLU A 82 -2.23 11.55 -15.85
C GLU A 82 -3.00 11.47 -14.53
N GLN A 83 -3.98 10.56 -14.42
CA GLN A 83 -4.65 10.30 -13.15
C GLN A 83 -3.69 9.76 -12.10
N PHE A 84 -2.84 8.81 -12.48
CA PHE A 84 -1.82 8.24 -11.60
C PHE A 84 -0.85 9.30 -11.08
N LEU A 85 -0.36 10.20 -11.93
CA LEU A 85 0.52 11.30 -11.52
C LEU A 85 -0.17 12.23 -10.51
N ARG A 86 -1.44 12.59 -10.76
CA ARG A 86 -2.23 13.41 -9.82
C ARG A 86 -2.35 12.76 -8.44
N ILE A 87 -2.53 11.44 -8.39
CA ILE A 87 -2.61 10.69 -7.13
C ILE A 87 -1.24 10.64 -6.44
N ALA A 88 -0.17 10.39 -7.21
CA ALA A 88 1.19 10.33 -6.68
C ALA A 88 1.64 11.67 -6.07
N ASP A 89 1.29 12.79 -6.70
CA ASP A 89 1.64 14.14 -6.24
C ASP A 89 0.95 14.52 -4.91
N GLN A 90 -0.24 13.95 -4.65
CA GLN A 90 -1.00 14.19 -3.42
C GLN A 90 -0.49 13.38 -2.22
N GLN A 91 0.36 12.37 -2.45
CA GLN A 91 0.84 11.48 -1.38
C GLN A 91 1.63 12.23 -0.29
N GLU A 92 1.55 11.75 0.95
CA GLU A 92 2.38 12.27 2.05
C GLU A 92 3.86 11.98 1.80
N LEU A 93 4.72 12.97 2.04
CA LEU A 93 6.16 12.92 1.79
C LEU A 93 6.93 12.35 2.99
N ASP A 94 6.34 12.41 4.18
CA ASP A 94 6.96 11.88 5.39
C ASP A 94 7.01 10.35 5.36
N GLY A 95 8.17 9.80 5.02
CA GLY A 95 8.41 8.36 4.96
C GLY A 95 8.15 7.62 6.29
N THR A 96 8.19 8.30 7.44
CA THR A 96 7.81 7.70 8.73
C THR A 96 6.31 7.45 8.78
N ILE A 97 5.51 8.42 8.35
CA ILE A 97 4.04 8.28 8.27
C ILE A 97 3.68 7.16 7.30
N ILE A 98 4.32 7.10 6.14
CA ILE A 98 4.07 6.05 5.14
C ILE A 98 4.39 4.65 5.68
N LYS A 99 5.52 4.47 6.36
CA LYS A 99 5.89 3.18 6.97
C LYS A 99 4.91 2.73 8.05
N LEU A 100 4.51 3.65 8.94
CA LEU A 100 3.53 3.37 9.98
C LEU A 100 2.16 3.07 9.37
N PHE A 101 1.78 3.77 8.30
CA PHE A 101 0.52 3.53 7.61
C PHE A 101 0.52 2.17 6.89
N ILE A 102 1.63 1.76 6.27
CA ILE A 102 1.80 0.39 5.75
C ILE A 102 1.62 -0.65 6.86
N ALA A 103 2.17 -0.39 8.05
CA ALA A 103 1.95 -1.25 9.20
C ALA A 103 0.45 -1.28 9.62
N ALA A 104 -0.26 -0.16 9.56
CA ALA A 104 -1.71 -0.14 9.79
C ALA A 104 -2.50 -0.90 8.71
N ILE A 105 -2.06 -0.87 7.44
CA ILE A 105 -2.72 -1.60 6.33
C ILE A 105 -2.52 -3.11 6.48
N ILE A 106 -1.31 -3.59 6.80
CA ILE A 106 -1.04 -5.05 6.86
C ILE A 106 -1.83 -5.76 7.96
N PHE A 107 -2.23 -5.05 9.03
CA PHE A 107 -3.08 -5.59 10.10
C PHE A 107 -4.57 -5.26 9.93
N SER A 108 -4.95 -4.64 8.81
CA SER A 108 -6.33 -4.22 8.55
C SER A 108 -7.23 -5.41 8.26
N THR A 109 -8.37 -5.50 8.94
CA THR A 109 -9.36 -6.57 8.70
C THR A 109 -10.31 -6.26 7.54
N CYS A 110 -10.29 -5.04 7.00
CA CYS A 110 -11.31 -4.52 6.07
C CYS A 110 -10.79 -4.19 4.66
N THR A 111 -9.50 -4.42 4.36
CA THR A 111 -8.87 -3.94 3.11
C THR A 111 -8.96 -4.91 1.92
N ASP A 112 -9.97 -5.79 1.87
CA ASP A 112 -10.24 -6.68 0.71
C ASP A 112 -10.78 -5.98 -0.54
N VAL A 113 -10.85 -4.65 -0.51
CA VAL A 113 -11.52 -3.81 -1.50
C VAL A 113 -11.01 -4.06 -2.94
N VAL A 114 -9.82 -4.62 -3.13
CA VAL A 114 -9.15 -4.79 -4.44
C VAL A 114 -9.24 -6.22 -5.02
N GLN A 115 -9.78 -7.21 -4.29
CA GLN A 115 -9.97 -8.58 -4.82
C GLN A 115 -11.37 -9.13 -4.52
N PRO A 116 -12.39 -8.82 -5.35
CA PRO A 116 -13.68 -9.50 -5.29
C PRO A 116 -13.59 -10.88 -5.98
N THR A 117 -12.57 -11.68 -5.66
CA THR A 117 -12.50 -13.06 -6.15
C THR A 117 -13.06 -13.99 -5.09
N ASN A 118 -14.20 -14.60 -5.41
CA ASN A 118 -14.93 -15.62 -4.64
C ASN A 118 -14.09 -16.85 -4.22
N SER A 119 -12.78 -16.88 -4.47
CA SER A 119 -11.87 -18.01 -4.24
C SER A 119 -11.31 -18.10 -2.81
N TYR A 120 -11.39 -17.05 -1.98
CA TYR A 120 -10.87 -17.09 -0.60
C TYR A 120 -11.90 -17.52 0.46
N ARG A 121 -13.17 -17.65 0.06
CA ARG A 121 -14.30 -17.88 0.98
C ARG A 121 -14.39 -19.27 1.60
N ASN A 122 -13.60 -20.24 1.16
CA ASN A 122 -13.91 -21.65 1.47
C ASN A 122 -13.08 -22.33 2.56
N ASN A 123 -11.98 -21.76 3.09
CA ASN A 123 -11.25 -22.40 4.22
C ASN A 123 -10.41 -21.44 5.11
N ASN A 124 -9.94 -20.30 4.60
CA ASN A 124 -9.02 -19.43 5.35
C ASN A 124 -9.73 -18.43 6.28
N GLU A 125 -11.00 -18.06 6.00
CA GLU A 125 -11.76 -17.10 6.83
C GLU A 125 -11.87 -17.52 8.31
N ILE A 126 -11.75 -18.83 8.60
CA ILE A 126 -11.88 -19.39 9.94
C ILE A 126 -10.75 -18.89 10.86
N TYR A 127 -9.51 -18.81 10.39
CA TYR A 127 -8.36 -18.45 11.24
C TYR A 127 -8.32 -16.96 11.56
N LEU A 128 -8.59 -16.11 10.56
CA LEU A 128 -8.62 -14.67 10.76
C LEU A 128 -9.81 -14.27 11.64
N SER A 129 -10.98 -14.88 11.47
CA SER A 129 -12.17 -14.60 12.30
C SER A 129 -11.92 -14.76 13.80
N SER A 130 -11.12 -15.77 14.20
CA SER A 130 -10.74 -16.00 15.59
C SER A 130 -9.81 -14.92 16.16
N ASN A 131 -9.07 -14.22 15.29
CA ASN A 131 -8.05 -13.24 15.65
C ASN A 131 -8.40 -11.79 15.24
N ILE A 132 -9.59 -11.52 14.67
CA ILE A 132 -10.01 -10.19 14.20
C ILE A 132 -9.77 -9.13 15.29
N LYS A 133 -10.22 -9.38 16.52
CA LYS A 133 -10.06 -8.43 17.62
C LYS A 133 -8.60 -8.13 17.92
N HIS A 134 -7.73 -9.13 17.86
CA HIS A 134 -6.30 -8.94 18.08
C HIS A 134 -5.66 -8.10 16.96
N LEU A 135 -6.01 -8.39 15.71
CA LEU A 135 -5.50 -7.66 14.54
C LEU A 135 -5.98 -6.20 14.53
N MET A 136 -7.25 -5.95 14.82
CA MET A 136 -7.80 -4.61 14.99
C MET A 136 -7.07 -3.84 16.09
N ASN A 137 -6.83 -4.47 17.25
CA ASN A 137 -6.06 -3.82 18.33
C ASN A 137 -4.64 -3.46 17.88
N ILE A 138 -3.98 -4.31 17.08
CA ILE A 138 -2.66 -3.99 16.53
C ILE A 138 -2.75 -2.82 15.54
N GLN A 139 -3.73 -2.83 14.64
CA GLN A 139 -3.97 -1.74 13.71
C GLN A 139 -4.21 -0.41 14.44
N ASP A 140 -5.05 -0.41 15.49
CA ASP A 140 -5.37 0.76 16.30
C ASP A 140 -4.11 1.35 16.95
N ILE A 141 -3.19 0.51 17.44
CA ILE A 141 -1.89 0.96 17.97
C ILE A 141 -1.12 1.74 16.89
N TYR A 142 -1.04 1.23 15.66
CA TYR A 142 -0.33 1.93 14.59
C TYR A 142 -1.03 3.23 14.18
N VAL A 143 -2.36 3.23 14.08
CA VAL A 143 -3.15 4.43 13.80
C VAL A 143 -2.94 5.50 14.88
N GLU A 144 -2.96 5.10 16.15
CA GLU A 144 -2.71 5.99 17.28
C GLU A 144 -1.29 6.56 17.25
N ILE A 145 -0.28 5.74 16.95
CA ILE A 145 1.11 6.19 16.80
C ILE A 145 1.22 7.22 15.67
N ILE A 146 0.60 6.99 14.51
CA ILE A 146 0.58 7.94 13.38
C ILE A 146 -0.02 9.26 13.83
N PHE A 147 -1.19 9.22 14.49
CA PHE A 147 -1.88 10.43 14.90
C PHE A 147 -1.09 11.21 15.96
N LYS A 148 -0.56 10.53 16.99
CA LYS A 148 0.32 11.15 18.00
C LYS A 148 1.59 11.74 17.39
N TYR A 149 2.20 11.04 16.44
CA TYR A 149 3.37 11.52 15.72
C TYR A 149 3.05 12.80 14.95
N MET A 150 1.93 12.85 14.23
CA MET A 150 1.49 14.03 13.51
C MET A 150 1.15 15.19 14.45
N LEU A 151 0.46 14.93 15.56
CA LEU A 151 0.17 15.93 16.59
C LEU A 151 1.45 16.56 17.14
N TYR A 152 2.44 15.73 17.47
CA TYR A 152 3.73 16.20 17.97
C TYR A 152 4.50 17.01 16.94
N ARG A 153 4.51 16.57 15.67
CA ARG A 153 5.33 17.19 14.62
C ARG A 153 4.71 18.42 13.97
N TYR A 154 3.38 18.46 13.82
CA TYR A 154 2.68 19.46 13.01
C TYR A 154 1.63 20.26 13.80
N GLY A 155 1.32 19.87 15.05
CA GLY A 155 0.24 20.49 15.82
C GLY A 155 -1.15 20.00 15.40
N THR A 156 -2.17 20.38 16.17
CA THR A 156 -3.51 19.76 16.08
C THR A 156 -4.18 19.91 14.72
N ARG A 157 -4.24 21.14 14.17
CA ARG A 157 -4.96 21.41 12.92
C ARG A 157 -4.32 20.67 11.74
N ASP A 158 -3.01 20.80 11.58
CA ASP A 158 -2.29 20.20 10.45
C ASP A 158 -2.21 18.68 10.59
N ALA A 159 -2.14 18.14 11.81
CA ALA A 159 -2.22 16.70 12.04
C ALA A 159 -3.53 16.12 11.53
N ILE A 160 -4.67 16.76 11.83
CA ILE A 160 -5.99 16.31 11.35
C ILE A 160 -6.05 16.34 9.82
N LEU A 161 -5.62 17.45 9.20
CA LEU A 161 -5.64 17.61 7.75
C LEU A 161 -4.75 16.58 7.05
N ARG A 162 -3.53 16.37 7.55
CA ARG A 162 -2.58 15.40 7.00
C ARG A 162 -3.05 13.97 7.20
N PHE A 163 -3.59 13.63 8.37
CA PHE A 163 -4.14 12.31 8.63
C PHE A 163 -5.30 11.99 7.67
N ALA A 164 -6.23 12.94 7.50
CA ALA A 164 -7.32 12.82 6.53
C ALA A 164 -6.79 12.70 5.08
N ALA A 165 -5.74 13.45 4.72
CA ALA A 165 -5.12 13.36 3.41
C ALA A 165 -4.48 11.99 3.16
N VAL A 166 -3.80 11.39 4.14
CA VAL A 166 -3.24 10.03 4.03
C VAL A 166 -4.35 9.00 3.76
N ILE A 167 -5.45 9.06 4.51
CA ILE A 167 -6.60 8.17 4.31
C ILE A 167 -7.22 8.39 2.93
N LYS A 168 -7.47 9.65 2.54
CA LYS A 168 -8.02 9.98 1.22
C LYS A 168 -7.13 9.46 0.10
N ASN A 169 -5.83 9.66 0.18
CA ASN A 169 -4.87 9.17 -0.81
C ASN A 169 -4.91 7.65 -0.93
N PHE A 170 -5.01 6.93 0.20
CA PHE A 170 -5.17 5.48 0.18
C PHE A 170 -6.45 5.04 -0.53
N LEU A 171 -7.56 5.72 -0.27
CA LEU A 171 -8.85 5.43 -0.92
C LEU A 171 -8.82 5.75 -2.42
N ASP A 172 -8.27 6.90 -2.81
CA ASP A 172 -8.13 7.30 -4.21
C ASP A 172 -7.24 6.32 -4.99
N GLN A 173 -6.15 5.85 -4.38
CA GLN A 173 -5.29 4.81 -4.95
C GLN A 173 -6.04 3.49 -5.10
N SER A 174 -6.79 3.07 -4.09
CA SER A 174 -7.58 1.84 -4.14
C SER A 174 -8.62 1.90 -5.27
N LEU A 175 -9.32 3.03 -5.40
CA LEU A 175 -10.30 3.26 -6.45
C LEU A 175 -9.64 3.30 -7.84
N PHE A 176 -8.48 3.94 -7.95
CA PHE A 176 -7.70 3.97 -9.19
C PHE A 176 -7.31 2.56 -9.64
N VAL A 177 -6.84 1.70 -8.73
CA VAL A 177 -6.47 0.31 -9.07
C VAL A 177 -7.67 -0.49 -9.53
N ILE A 178 -8.83 -0.30 -8.92
CA ILE A 178 -10.08 -0.95 -9.35
C ILE A 178 -10.44 -0.52 -10.77
N ASN A 179 -10.44 0.79 -11.04
CA ASN A 179 -10.81 1.34 -12.35
C ASN A 179 -9.79 0.98 -13.45
N ALA A 180 -8.49 0.95 -13.12
CA ALA A 180 -7.44 0.57 -14.07
C ALA A 180 -7.34 -0.94 -14.31
N GLY A 181 -7.93 -1.74 -13.41
CA GLY A 181 -7.99 -3.20 -13.49
C GLY A 181 -9.14 -3.74 -14.36
N GLU A 182 -10.13 -2.91 -14.68
CA GLU A 182 -11.15 -3.25 -15.68
C GLU A 182 -10.55 -3.02 -17.08
N PRO A 183 -10.33 -4.08 -17.88
CA PRO A 183 -9.94 -3.87 -19.27
C PRO A 183 -11.08 -3.10 -19.95
N TYR A 184 -10.77 -1.98 -20.60
CA TYR A 184 -11.65 -1.36 -21.58
C TYR A 184 -12.07 -2.46 -22.58
N GLN A 185 -13.31 -2.94 -22.46
CA GLN A 185 -13.97 -3.78 -23.44
C GLN A 185 -14.49 -2.92 -24.58
#